data_AF-A0A502CK41-F1
#
_entry.id   AF-A0A502CK41-F1
#
_cell.length_a   1.000
_cell.length_b   1.000
_cell.length_c   1.000
_cell.angle_alpha   90.00
_cell.angle_beta   90.00
_cell.angle_gamma   90.00
#
_symmetry.space_group_name_H-M   'P 1'
#
loop_
_entity.id
_entity.type
_entity.pdbx_description
1 polymer ?
#
loop_
_entity_poly.entity_id
_entity_poly.type
_entity_poly.pdbx_seq_one_letter_code
_entity_poly.pdbx_strand_id
1 'polypeptide(L)' 'MRGIDPAALRWWIAAAAALAVAVLAGVADWRRKRRVDLDRIGVVDWPTVQMLGLIVAAMLGTIALNA' A
#
# COMPACT_ATOMS: atom_id res chain seq x y z
N MET A 1 -9.51 13.61 -24.77
CA MET A 1 -9.64 13.47 -23.31
C MET A 1 -10.47 12.22 -23.06
N ARG A 2 -9.85 11.08 -22.71
CA ARG A 2 -10.61 9.85 -22.41
C ARG A 2 -11.39 10.10 -21.13
N GLY A 3 -12.71 9.95 -21.18
CA GLY A 3 -13.54 9.93 -19.98
C GLY A 3 -13.06 8.81 -19.07
N ILE A 4 -13.10 9.04 -17.75
CA ILE A 4 -12.72 8.00 -16.79
C ILE A 4 -13.79 6.91 -16.92
N ASP A 5 -13.42 5.78 -17.51
CA ASP A 5 -14.31 4.64 -17.57
C ASP A 5 -14.65 4.20 -16.14
N PRO A 6 -15.93 3.95 -15.80
CA PRO A 6 -16.33 3.56 -14.45
C PRO A 6 -15.63 2.25 -14.02
N ALA A 7 -15.25 1.43 -14.99
CA ALA A 7 -14.43 0.24 -14.79
C ALA A 7 -12.99 0.57 -14.39
N ALA A 8 -12.39 1.64 -14.90
CA ALA A 8 -11.04 2.10 -14.52
C ALA A 8 -11.05 2.77 -13.14
N LEU A 9 -12.12 3.49 -12.78
CA LEU A 9 -12.23 4.19 -11.50
C LEU A 9 -12.11 3.25 -10.30
N ARG A 10 -12.75 2.07 -10.33
CA ARG A 10 -12.61 1.06 -9.25
C ARG A 10 -11.17 0.57 -9.09
N TRP A 11 -10.42 0.43 -10.17
CA TRP A 11 -9.02 0.00 -10.12
C TRP A 11 -8.12 1.10 -9.55
N TRP A 12 -8.39 2.36 -9.89
CA TRP A 12 -7.72 3.51 -9.27
C TRP A 12 -8.00 3.62 -7.77
N ILE A 13 -9.25 3.42 -7.33
CA ILE A 13 -9.62 3.41 -5.90
C ILE A 13 -8.88 2.27 -5.18
N ALA A 14 -8.86 1.07 -5.76
CA ALA A 14 -8.15 -0.07 -5.18
C ALA A 14 -6.63 0.16 -5.11
N ALA A 15 -6.03 0.74 -6.16
CA ALA A 15 -4.61 1.09 -6.18
C ALA A 15 -4.27 2.13 -5.11
N ALA A 16 -5.11 3.16 -4.95
CA ALA A 16 -4.94 4.18 -3.92
C ALA A 16 -5.07 3.59 -2.50
N ALA A 17 -6.01 2.66 -2.28
CA ALA A 17 -6.16 1.96 -1.01
C ALA A 17 -4.92 1.10 -0.68
N ALA A 18 -4.40 0.35 -1.66
CA ALA A 18 -3.16 -0.42 -1.50
C ALA A 18 -1.95 0.46 -1.21
N LEU A 19 -1.84 1.62 -1.88
CA LEU A 19 -0.81 2.61 -1.62
C LEU A 19 -0.93 3.17 -0.19
N ALA A 20 -2.14 3.49 0.27
CA ALA A 20 -2.38 3.95 1.63
C ALA A 20 -1.93 2.91 2.68
N VAL A 21 -2.22 1.62 2.45
CA VAL A 21 -1.72 0.52 3.30
C VAL A 21 -0.20 0.48 3.32
N ALA A 22 0.46 0.63 2.18
CA ALA A 22 1.93 0.65 2.10
C ALA A 22 2.54 1.83 2.88
N VAL A 23 1.92 3.02 2.77
CA VAL A 23 2.35 4.21 3.53
C VAL A 23 2.14 3.99 5.03
N LEU A 24 0.98 3.48 5.43
CA LEU A 24 0.69 3.20 6.85
C LEU A 24 1.65 2.16 7.43
N ALA A 25 2.03 1.14 6.65
CA ALA A 25 3.02 0.14 7.03
C ALA A 25 4.41 0.77 7.23
N GLY A 26 4.84 1.65 6.31
CA GLY A 26 6.10 2.40 6.46
C GLY A 26 6.09 3.34 7.67
N VAL A 27 4.96 4.01 7.95
CA VAL A 27 4.80 4.85 9.15
C VAL A 27 4.80 4.00 10.41
N ALA A 28 4.17 2.83 10.40
CA ALA A 28 4.18 1.89 11.52
C ALA A 28 5.60 1.40 11.82
N ASP A 29 6.38 1.05 10.79
CA ASP A 29 7.80 0.70 10.94
C ASP A 29 8.63 1.87 11.49
N TRP A 30 8.43 3.08 10.98
CA TRP A 30 9.14 4.27 11.48
C TRP A 30 8.78 4.60 12.94
N ARG A 31 7.50 4.47 13.32
CA ARG A 31 7.07 4.61 14.72
C ARG A 31 7.63 3.51 15.61
N ARG A 32 7.79 2.29 15.07
CA ARG A 32 8.38 1.16 15.79
C ARG A 32 9.88 1.36 16.02
N LYS A 33 10.62 1.81 15.01
CA LYS A 33 12.05 2.17 15.11
C LYS A 33 12.30 3.32 16.09
N ARG A 34 11.33 4.20 16.29
CA ARG A 34 11.38 5.28 17.29
C ARG A 34 10.92 4.86 18.70
N ARG A 35 10.45 3.62 18.91
CA ARG A 35 10.11 3.10 20.24
C ARG A 35 11.36 2.49 20.88
N VAL A 36 11.59 2.86 22.14
CA VAL A 36 12.69 2.41 23.02
C VAL A 36 12.59 0.92 23.40
N ASP A 37 11.45 0.28 23.15
CA ASP A 37 11.12 -1.04 23.67
C ASP A 37 11.27 -2.12 22.59
N LEU A 38 12.48 -2.67 22.48
CA LEU A 38 12.88 -3.70 21.50
C LEU A 38 12.29 -5.09 21.81
N ASP A 39 11.82 -5.29 23.05
CA ASP A 39 11.40 -6.60 23.58
C ASP A 39 9.95 -6.96 23.24
N ARG A 40 9.20 -6.02 22.64
CA ARG A 40 7.85 -6.28 22.16
C ARG A 40 7.91 -7.09 20.86
N ILE A 41 7.64 -8.40 20.98
CA ILE A 41 7.61 -9.37 19.88
C ILE A 41 6.88 -8.78 18.68
N GLY A 42 7.59 -8.68 17.56
CA GLY A 42 7.04 -8.20 16.31
C GLY A 42 6.15 -9.23 15.68
N VAL A 43 4.86 -9.16 15.95
CA VAL A 43 3.88 -10.06 15.32
C VAL A 43 3.77 -9.81 13.82
N VAL A 44 4.02 -8.58 13.37
CA VAL A 44 3.89 -8.17 11.97
C VAL A 44 5.21 -7.58 11.48
N ASP A 45 5.72 -8.14 10.37
CA ASP A 45 6.84 -7.57 9.63
C ASP A 45 6.34 -6.42 8.74
N TRP A 46 6.38 -5.21 9.28
CA TRP A 46 5.93 -3.99 8.61
C TRP A 46 6.62 -3.72 7.26
N PRO A 47 7.93 -3.98 7.09
CA PRO A 47 8.58 -3.90 5.78
C PRO A 47 7.95 -4.82 4.73
N THR A 48 7.64 -6.08 5.07
CA THR A 48 6.95 -7.00 4.15
C THR A 48 5.57 -6.49 3.78
N VAL A 49 4.78 -5.97 4.73
CA VAL A 49 3.46 -5.38 4.44
C VAL A 49 3.59 -4.17 3.51
N GLN A 50 4.59 -3.32 3.73
CA GLN A 50 4.86 -2.18 2.85
C GLN A 50 5.21 -2.65 1.43
N MET A 51 6.11 -3.62 1.29
CA MET A 51 6.52 -4.16 -0.01
C MET A 51 5.33 -4.78 -0.75
N LEU A 52 4.53 -5.62 -0.08
CA LEU A 52 3.34 -6.24 -0.66
C LEU A 52 2.30 -5.17 -1.06
N GLY A 53 2.08 -4.15 -0.24
CA GLY A 53 1.18 -3.05 -0.56
C GLY A 53 1.62 -2.28 -1.82
N LEU A 54 2.92 -2.03 -1.99
CA LEU A 54 3.46 -1.39 -3.18
C LEU A 54 3.31 -2.26 -4.43
N ILE A 55 3.55 -3.57 -4.32
CA ILE A 55 3.37 -4.52 -5.44
C ILE A 55 1.91 -4.52 -5.88
N VAL A 56 0.98 -4.64 -4.94
CA VAL A 56 -0.47 -4.63 -5.24
C VAL A 56 -0.89 -3.29 -5.86
N ALA A 57 -0.41 -2.16 -5.33
CA ALA A 57 -0.68 -0.85 -5.90
C ALA A 57 -0.17 -0.72 -7.36
N ALA A 58 1.04 -1.21 -7.64
CA ALA A 58 1.60 -1.20 -8.99
C ALA A 58 0.83 -2.10 -9.97
N MET A 59 0.41 -3.29 -9.53
CA MET A 59 -0.41 -4.19 -10.34
C MET A 59 -1.77 -3.56 -10.66
N LEU A 60 -2.45 -3.00 -9.66
CA LEU A 60 -3.76 -2.36 -9.84
C LEU A 60 -3.66 -1.11 -10.72
N GLY A 61 -2.60 -0.31 -10.58
CA GLY A 61 -2.34 0.83 -11.46
C GLY A 61 -2.11 0.39 -12.92
N THR A 62 -1.38 -0.70 -13.13
CA THR A 62 -1.17 -1.27 -14.47
C THR A 62 -2.49 -1.75 -15.08
N ILE A 63 -3.34 -2.42 -14.29
CA ILE A 63 -4.68 -2.84 -14.73
C ILE A 63 -5.53 -1.61 -15.05
N ALA A 64 -5.50 -0.57 -14.22
CA ALA A 64 -6.27 0.66 -14.43
C ALA A 64 -5.86 1.43 -15.70
N LEU A 65 -4.60 1.33 -16.12
CA LEU A 65 -4.08 1.94 -17.34
C LEU A 65 -4.48 1.16 -18.61
N ASN A 66 -4.70 -0.15 -18.49
CA ASN A 66 -5.05 -1.04 -19.59
C ASN A 66 -6.54 -1.45 -19.61
N ALA A 67 -7.33 -0.94 -18.65
CA ALA A 67 -8.78 -1.10 -18.55
C ALA A 67 -9.50 -0.02 -19.34
#